data_AF-A0AAN4YAS0-F1
#
_entry.id   AF-A0AAN4YAS0-F1
#
_cell.length_a   1.000
_cell.length_b   1.000
_cell.length_c   1.000
_cell.angle_alpha   90.00
_cell.angle_beta   90.00
_cell.angle_gamma   90.00
#
_symmetry.space_group_name_H-M   'P 1'
#
loop_
_entity.id
_entity.type
_entity.pdbx_description
1 polymer ?
#
loop_
_entity_poly.entity_id
_entity_poly.type
_entity_poly.pdbx_seq_one_letter_code
_entity_poly.pdbx_strand_id
1 'polypeptide(L)'
;MGTYQNRYWVSADFYKPGGPVFVLDAGEGNAYSVAQSYLGGSDNFFADTPNEHFKYLTNSQALADLPYFAEKFTLNGTDLSPKSSPWIMLGGSYPGMRAAFTRNEYPDTIFASFAMSAPVEARVNMTIYFEQVYRGMVANGLGGCAKDLKAINDYIDSQLDKKGQAADAIKTLFLGKEGIHNSNGDFTAALGSIYNLFQSYGVDGGEESLSQLCSYLDKEASPNGIARKIGVKELTEKFAAWPPLLYLINQWGSQVGNGDSNCKGQNNSTETVCELGGQFTDPDTISWTWQYCTEWGYLQADNVGPHSLLSKYQSLEYQQSLCYRQFPGAKESGLLPEHPEANETNAETGGWTIRPSNVFWSAGEFDPWRTLTPLSNETFAPKGVQISTNIPKCGVETPENVLFGYVIPRAEHCFDYDLSYKPADKSRKLFSLALKKWLPCWRSEHAPKGVQRKWM
;
A
#
# COMPACT_ATOMS: atom_id res chain seq x y z
N MET A 1 -26.22 8.89 -18.85
CA MET A 1 -25.45 9.06 -17.60
C MET A 1 -26.37 8.69 -16.45
N GLY A 2 -25.91 7.83 -15.55
CA GLY A 2 -26.65 7.43 -14.33
C GLY A 2 -26.00 8.01 -13.08
N THR A 3 -26.67 7.88 -11.93
CA THR A 3 -26.13 8.24 -10.60
C THR A 3 -25.96 6.97 -9.77
N TYR A 4 -25.00 6.96 -8.83
CA TYR A 4 -24.88 5.92 -7.80
C TYR A 4 -24.91 6.54 -6.40
N GLN A 5 -25.07 5.69 -5.39
CA GLN A 5 -25.02 6.11 -3.99
C GLN A 5 -23.63 5.82 -3.43
N ASN A 6 -22.88 6.88 -3.12
CA ASN A 6 -21.61 6.76 -2.39
C ASN A 6 -21.92 6.69 -0.88
N ARG A 7 -21.26 5.77 -0.17
CA ARG A 7 -21.53 5.50 1.25
C ARG A 7 -20.53 6.25 2.12
N TYR A 8 -21.01 6.77 3.25
CA TYR A 8 -20.17 7.43 4.24
C TYR A 8 -20.64 7.08 5.66
N TRP A 9 -19.73 7.25 6.62
CA TRP A 9 -19.99 7.19 8.05
C TRP A 9 -19.60 8.53 8.67
N VAL A 10 -20.28 8.92 9.75
CA VAL A 10 -20.02 10.18 10.44
C VAL A 10 -20.14 9.99 11.95
N SER A 11 -19.18 10.52 12.71
CA SER A 11 -19.34 10.80 14.14
C SER A 11 -19.34 12.30 14.37
N ALA A 12 -20.26 12.76 15.22
CA ALA A 12 -20.37 14.14 15.66
C ALA A 12 -19.88 14.33 17.11
N ASP A 13 -19.36 13.28 17.76
CA ASP A 13 -19.13 13.26 19.22
C ASP A 13 -18.18 14.35 19.70
N PHE A 14 -17.24 14.75 18.84
CA PHE A 14 -16.26 15.80 19.10
C PHE A 14 -16.50 17.07 18.29
N TYR A 15 -17.54 17.10 17.45
CA TYR A 15 -17.84 18.26 16.62
C TYR A 15 -18.32 19.43 17.47
N LYS A 16 -17.89 20.63 17.08
CA LYS A 16 -18.29 21.89 17.70
C LYS A 16 -18.71 22.85 16.59
N PRO A 17 -19.78 23.65 16.75
CA PRO A 17 -20.31 24.50 15.69
C PRO A 17 -19.31 25.49 15.07
N GLY A 18 -19.02 25.35 13.78
CA GLY A 18 -18.04 26.13 13.01
C GLY A 18 -16.60 25.60 13.11
N GLY A 19 -16.45 24.39 13.65
CA GLY A 19 -15.20 23.65 13.68
C GLY A 19 -14.95 22.94 12.35
N PRO A 20 -13.75 22.38 12.16
CA PRO A 20 -13.42 21.64 10.95
C PRO A 20 -14.24 20.35 10.82
N VAL A 21 -14.47 19.93 9.57
CA VAL A 21 -14.86 18.57 9.20
C VAL A 21 -13.59 17.78 8.89
N PHE A 22 -13.40 16.63 9.52
CA PHE A 22 -12.29 15.73 9.19
C PHE A 22 -12.80 14.62 8.29
N VAL A 23 -12.14 14.43 7.15
CA VAL A 23 -12.45 13.38 6.17
C VAL A 23 -11.32 12.37 6.19
N LEU A 24 -11.70 11.11 6.44
CA LEU A 24 -10.86 9.95 6.23
C LEU A 24 -11.40 9.19 5.03
N ASP A 25 -10.59 9.09 3.99
CA ASP A 25 -10.92 8.32 2.79
C ASP A 25 -10.44 6.87 2.97
N ALA A 26 -11.22 5.90 2.50
CA ALA A 26 -10.85 4.49 2.56
C ALA A 26 -10.02 4.03 1.35
N GLY A 27 -9.91 4.86 0.31
CA GLY A 27 -9.07 4.60 -0.85
C GLY A 27 -9.52 3.39 -1.65
N GLU A 28 -8.68 2.37 -1.66
CA GLU A 28 -8.78 1.14 -2.43
C GLU A 28 -9.60 0.06 -1.73
N GLY A 29 -10.00 0.28 -0.48
CA GLY A 29 -10.76 -0.67 0.33
C GLY A 29 -12.16 -0.18 0.67
N ASN A 30 -13.02 -1.13 1.08
CA ASN A 30 -14.30 -0.82 1.68
C ASN A 30 -14.08 -0.03 2.98
N ALA A 31 -14.67 1.16 3.04
CA ALA A 31 -14.67 2.01 4.23
C ALA A 31 -15.30 1.38 5.47
N TYR A 32 -15.99 0.23 5.34
CA TYR A 32 -16.60 -0.52 6.45
C TYR A 32 -15.59 -0.86 7.54
N SER A 33 -14.47 -1.51 7.23
CA SER A 33 -13.51 -1.95 8.27
C SER A 33 -12.93 -0.76 9.02
N VAL A 34 -12.53 0.28 8.27
CA VAL A 34 -12.06 1.57 8.79
C VAL A 34 -13.15 2.23 9.64
N ALA A 35 -14.38 2.30 9.15
CA ALA A 35 -15.51 2.84 9.87
C ALA A 35 -15.92 1.99 11.08
N GLN A 36 -15.72 0.67 11.11
CA GLN A 36 -15.98 -0.15 12.29
C GLN A 36 -14.96 0.11 13.38
N SER A 37 -13.68 0.24 13.01
CA SER A 37 -12.62 0.60 13.94
C SER A 37 -12.85 1.98 14.58
N TYR A 38 -13.59 2.89 13.94
CA TYR A 38 -13.80 4.25 14.42
C TYR A 38 -15.24 4.67 14.76
N LEU A 39 -16.28 4.08 14.15
CA LEU A 39 -17.64 4.63 14.02
C LEU A 39 -18.81 3.62 14.06
N GLY A 40 -18.61 2.33 13.75
CA GLY A 40 -19.62 1.25 13.84
C GLY A 40 -20.85 1.34 12.91
N GLY A 41 -20.89 0.59 11.79
CA GLY A 41 -22.09 0.23 10.97
C GLY A 41 -21.76 -0.54 9.67
N SER A 42 -22.70 -1.29 9.02
CA SER A 42 -22.45 -2.41 8.05
C SER A 42 -22.71 -2.27 6.52
N ASP A 43 -22.05 -3.19 5.75
CA ASP A 43 -22.36 -3.86 4.44
C ASP A 43 -21.35 -3.66 3.27
N ASN A 44 -21.41 -4.48 2.19
CA ASN A 44 -20.36 -4.67 1.15
C ASN A 44 -20.78 -4.31 -0.29
N PHE A 45 -19.80 -4.19 -1.20
CA PHE A 45 -19.92 -4.06 -2.68
C PHE A 45 -19.92 -5.45 -3.40
N PHE A 46 -20.35 -5.51 -4.66
CA PHE A 46 -20.60 -6.76 -5.41
C PHE A 46 -19.39 -7.23 -6.26
N ALA A 47 -19.10 -8.53 -6.24
CA ALA A 47 -17.97 -9.16 -6.94
C ALA A 47 -18.11 -9.25 -8.47
N ASP A 48 -19.32 -9.18 -9.03
CA ASP A 48 -19.60 -9.48 -10.45
C ASP A 48 -19.64 -8.23 -11.36
N THR A 49 -18.71 -7.28 -11.20
CA THR A 49 -18.70 -6.03 -11.99
C THR A 49 -18.14 -6.27 -13.41
N PRO A 50 -18.86 -5.93 -14.50
CA PRO A 50 -18.35 -6.08 -15.87
C PRO A 50 -17.16 -5.16 -16.20
N ASN A 51 -16.25 -5.61 -17.07
CA ASN A 51 -15.05 -4.86 -17.50
C ASN A 51 -15.39 -3.45 -18.03
N GLU A 52 -16.52 -3.27 -18.73
CA GLU A 52 -16.90 -1.98 -19.31
C GLU A 52 -17.29 -0.93 -18.27
N HIS A 53 -17.53 -1.35 -17.01
CA HIS A 53 -17.84 -0.45 -15.90
C HIS A 53 -16.58 0.04 -15.19
N PHE A 54 -15.49 -0.73 -15.20
CA PHE A 54 -14.24 -0.33 -14.56
C PHE A 54 -13.59 0.89 -15.22
N LYS A 55 -13.95 1.24 -16.47
CA LYS A 55 -13.50 2.49 -17.12
C LYS A 55 -13.88 3.77 -16.36
N TYR A 56 -14.83 3.70 -15.42
CA TYR A 56 -15.20 4.83 -14.56
C TYR A 56 -14.38 4.88 -13.26
N LEU A 57 -13.70 3.78 -12.90
CA LEU A 57 -12.79 3.70 -11.77
C LEU A 57 -11.44 4.30 -12.17
N THR A 58 -11.34 5.62 -12.02
CA THR A 58 -10.16 6.42 -12.32
C THR A 58 -9.87 7.36 -11.16
N ASN A 59 -8.62 7.75 -10.98
CA ASN A 59 -8.23 8.74 -9.97
C ASN A 59 -9.04 10.04 -10.11
N SER A 60 -9.13 10.57 -11.33
CA SER A 60 -9.82 11.84 -11.62
C SER A 60 -11.30 11.83 -11.24
N GLN A 61 -12.03 10.74 -11.51
CA GLN A 61 -13.43 10.61 -11.06
C GLN A 61 -13.54 10.50 -9.55
N ALA A 62 -12.65 9.72 -8.91
CA ALA A 62 -12.65 9.55 -7.45
C ALA A 62 -12.36 10.88 -6.72
N LEU A 63 -11.54 11.77 -7.29
CA LEU A 63 -11.32 13.11 -6.74
C LEU A 63 -12.53 14.03 -6.96
N ALA A 64 -13.17 13.97 -8.12
CA ALA A 64 -14.33 14.80 -8.48
C ALA A 64 -15.60 14.51 -7.64
N ASP A 65 -15.72 13.31 -7.08
CA ASP A 65 -16.79 12.96 -6.14
C ASP A 65 -16.78 13.82 -4.86
N LEU A 66 -15.59 14.19 -4.37
CA LEU A 66 -15.42 14.83 -3.07
C LEU A 66 -16.02 16.25 -3.01
N PRO A 67 -15.76 17.16 -3.98
CA PRO A 67 -16.44 18.46 -4.02
C PRO A 67 -17.96 18.34 -4.10
N TYR A 68 -18.49 17.40 -4.89
CA TYR A 68 -19.93 17.21 -5.02
C TYR A 68 -20.57 16.75 -3.70
N PHE A 69 -19.92 15.80 -3.02
CA PHE A 69 -20.36 15.34 -1.70
C PHE A 69 -20.29 16.47 -0.66
N ALA A 70 -19.13 17.15 -0.57
CA ALA A 70 -18.88 18.16 0.44
C ALA A 70 -19.82 19.38 0.31
N GLU A 71 -20.06 19.87 -0.91
CA GLU A 71 -20.93 21.04 -1.14
C GLU A 71 -22.38 20.80 -0.68
N LYS A 72 -22.81 19.53 -0.67
CA LYS A 72 -24.17 19.13 -0.27
C LYS A 72 -24.25 18.57 1.15
N PHE A 73 -23.14 18.52 1.87
CA PHE A 73 -23.08 17.83 3.15
C PHE A 73 -23.78 18.62 4.26
N THR A 74 -24.80 17.99 4.84
CA THR A 74 -25.51 18.52 6.02
C THR A 74 -25.55 17.45 7.10
N LEU A 75 -25.36 17.84 8.35
CA LEU A 75 -25.45 16.95 9.51
C LEU A 75 -26.55 17.45 10.45
N ASN A 76 -27.60 16.66 10.63
CA ASN A 76 -28.77 17.01 11.45
C ASN A 76 -29.34 18.41 11.11
N GLY A 77 -29.40 18.75 9.81
CA GLY A 77 -29.87 20.04 9.30
C GLY A 77 -28.87 21.19 9.41
N THR A 78 -27.67 20.96 9.95
CA THR A 78 -26.58 21.95 9.95
C THR A 78 -25.80 21.85 8.65
N ASP A 79 -25.66 22.96 7.93
CA ASP A 79 -24.77 23.07 6.77
C ASP A 79 -23.31 22.98 7.21
N LEU A 80 -22.62 21.95 6.71
CA LEU A 80 -21.21 21.69 6.95
C LEU A 80 -20.43 21.69 5.63
N SER A 81 -20.96 22.31 4.57
CA SER A 81 -20.25 22.50 3.31
C SER A 81 -18.94 23.27 3.49
N PRO A 82 -18.02 23.23 2.51
CA PRO A 82 -16.75 23.96 2.55
C PRO A 82 -16.89 25.48 2.76
N LYS A 83 -18.07 26.06 2.46
CA LYS A 83 -18.40 27.46 2.74
C LYS A 83 -18.64 27.73 4.22
N SER A 84 -19.16 26.74 4.93
CA SER A 84 -19.61 26.84 6.32
C SER A 84 -18.63 26.25 7.32
N SER A 85 -17.78 25.31 6.89
CA SER A 85 -16.76 24.65 7.73
C SER A 85 -15.50 24.33 6.92
N PRO A 86 -14.29 24.42 7.49
CA PRO A 86 -13.07 23.99 6.80
C PRO A 86 -12.99 22.46 6.78
N TRP A 87 -12.79 21.86 5.61
CA TRP A 87 -12.60 20.41 5.47
C TRP A 87 -11.12 20.05 5.51
N ILE A 88 -10.75 19.10 6.38
CA ILE A 88 -9.40 18.61 6.55
C ILE A 88 -9.38 17.15 6.13
N MET A 89 -8.60 16.80 5.10
CA MET A 89 -8.51 15.43 4.62
C MET A 89 -7.23 14.76 5.12
N LEU A 90 -7.34 13.54 5.62
CA LEU A 90 -6.19 12.79 6.10
C LEU A 90 -6.29 11.34 5.62
N GLY A 91 -5.15 10.76 5.27
CA GLY A 91 -5.10 9.45 4.66
C GLY A 91 -3.69 8.88 4.67
N GLY A 92 -3.62 7.55 4.74
CA GLY A 92 -2.40 6.77 4.58
C GLY A 92 -2.43 6.01 3.26
N SER A 93 -1.30 5.73 2.61
CA SER A 93 -1.26 5.01 1.32
C SER A 93 -1.97 5.79 0.20
N TYR A 94 -2.74 5.11 -0.65
CA TYR A 94 -3.61 5.71 -1.66
C TYR A 94 -4.61 6.73 -1.10
N PRO A 95 -5.27 6.54 0.07
CA PRO A 95 -5.97 7.62 0.75
C PRO A 95 -5.13 8.87 1.00
N GLY A 96 -3.83 8.70 1.32
CA GLY A 96 -2.88 9.81 1.47
C GLY A 96 -2.60 10.51 0.15
N MET A 97 -2.52 9.77 -0.96
CA MET A 97 -2.43 10.33 -2.31
C MET A 97 -3.68 11.17 -2.61
N ARG A 98 -4.88 10.60 -2.39
CA ARG A 98 -6.16 11.31 -2.57
C ARG A 98 -6.26 12.55 -1.69
N ALA A 99 -5.75 12.51 -0.46
CA ALA A 99 -5.69 13.68 0.42
C ALA A 99 -4.80 14.81 -0.13
N ALA A 100 -3.67 14.47 -0.74
CA ALA A 100 -2.80 15.45 -1.40
C ALA A 100 -3.41 15.97 -2.71
N PHE A 101 -3.89 15.08 -3.57
CA PHE A 101 -4.45 15.43 -4.89
C PHE A 101 -5.73 16.25 -4.77
N THR A 102 -6.65 15.87 -3.87
CA THR A 102 -7.89 16.65 -3.67
C THR A 102 -7.58 18.05 -3.15
N ARG A 103 -6.58 18.19 -2.26
CA ARG A 103 -6.13 19.51 -1.80
C ARG A 103 -5.50 20.32 -2.95
N ASN A 104 -4.78 19.66 -3.85
CA ASN A 104 -4.16 20.30 -5.01
C ASN A 104 -5.20 20.80 -6.03
N GLU A 105 -6.16 19.95 -6.40
CA GLU A 105 -7.15 20.24 -7.44
C GLU A 105 -8.34 21.05 -6.93
N TYR A 106 -8.79 20.80 -5.70
CA TYR A 106 -9.98 21.40 -5.11
C TYR A 106 -9.65 22.12 -3.78
N PRO A 107 -8.76 23.13 -3.80
CA PRO A 107 -8.33 23.83 -2.59
C PRO A 107 -9.45 24.62 -1.90
N ASP A 108 -10.54 24.92 -2.62
CA ASP A 108 -11.75 25.56 -2.07
C ASP A 108 -12.65 24.54 -1.34
N THR A 109 -12.49 23.23 -1.64
CA THR A 109 -13.19 22.15 -0.95
C THR A 109 -12.38 21.66 0.25
N ILE A 110 -11.18 21.13 0.01
CA ILE A 110 -10.31 20.61 1.06
C ILE A 110 -9.32 21.70 1.46
N PHE A 111 -9.42 22.19 2.69
CA PHE A 111 -8.64 23.32 3.19
C PHE A 111 -7.19 22.95 3.57
N ALA A 112 -6.97 21.76 4.11
CA ALA A 112 -5.64 21.24 4.42
C ALA A 112 -5.64 19.70 4.39
N SER A 113 -4.47 19.10 4.21
CA SER A 113 -4.36 17.64 4.27
C SER A 113 -3.11 17.09 4.93
N PHE A 114 -3.25 15.86 5.44
CA PHE A 114 -2.16 15.04 5.96
C PHE A 114 -1.99 13.82 5.06
N ALA A 115 -0.96 13.86 4.22
CA ALA A 115 -0.59 12.82 3.28
C ALA A 115 0.45 11.89 3.92
N MET A 116 -0.02 10.80 4.55
CA MET A 116 0.84 9.83 5.23
C MET A 116 1.23 8.73 4.24
N SER A 117 2.53 8.47 4.11
CA SER A 117 3.09 7.41 3.25
C SER A 117 2.41 7.34 1.88
N ALA A 118 2.21 8.50 1.24
CA ALA A 118 1.40 8.67 0.04
C ALA A 118 2.26 8.52 -1.24
N PRO A 119 2.25 7.36 -1.93
CA PRO A 119 3.11 7.12 -3.09
C PRO A 119 2.51 7.80 -4.33
N VAL A 120 2.71 9.12 -4.45
CA VAL A 120 2.13 9.92 -5.53
C VAL A 120 2.83 9.74 -6.89
N GLU A 121 4.04 9.16 -6.91
CA GLU A 121 4.74 8.86 -8.16
C GLU A 121 4.28 7.51 -8.70
N ALA A 122 3.51 7.52 -9.79
CA ALA A 122 3.18 6.34 -10.58
C ALA A 122 4.46 5.71 -11.17
N ARG A 123 4.60 4.38 -11.08
CA ARG A 123 5.80 3.69 -11.56
C ARG A 123 5.54 2.22 -11.86
N VAL A 124 5.59 1.83 -13.14
CA VAL A 124 5.38 0.44 -13.58
C VAL A 124 6.29 -0.55 -12.85
N ASN A 125 7.60 -0.31 -12.89
CA ASN A 125 8.58 -1.18 -12.23
C ASN A 125 8.87 -0.71 -10.79
N MET A 126 8.31 -1.41 -9.81
CA MET A 126 8.48 -1.14 -8.38
C MET A 126 9.34 -2.20 -7.67
N THR A 127 10.37 -2.73 -8.32
CA THR A 127 11.31 -3.65 -7.67
C THR A 127 12.02 -3.04 -6.47
N ILE A 128 12.10 -1.71 -6.39
CA ILE A 128 12.62 -0.98 -5.23
C ILE A 128 11.87 -1.29 -3.93
N TYR A 129 10.63 -1.79 -4.00
CA TYR A 129 9.87 -2.26 -2.85
C TYR A 129 10.70 -3.25 -2.01
N PHE A 130 11.22 -4.31 -2.65
CA PHE A 130 11.99 -5.34 -1.95
C PHE A 130 13.40 -4.89 -1.57
N GLU A 131 13.95 -3.87 -2.24
CA GLU A 131 15.20 -3.25 -1.80
C GLU A 131 15.02 -2.52 -0.45
N GLN A 132 13.86 -1.89 -0.23
CA GLN A 132 13.55 -1.30 1.08
C GLN A 132 13.30 -2.35 2.15
N VAL A 133 12.62 -3.46 1.81
CA VAL A 133 12.49 -4.62 2.71
C VAL A 133 13.89 -5.12 3.12
N TYR A 134 14.80 -5.29 2.16
CA TYR A 134 16.18 -5.68 2.42
C TYR A 134 16.90 -4.70 3.37
N ARG A 135 16.77 -3.39 3.14
CA ARG A 135 17.36 -2.36 4.01
C ARG A 135 16.79 -2.43 5.43
N GLY A 136 15.48 -2.64 5.58
CA GLY A 136 14.83 -2.85 6.87
C GLY A 136 15.33 -4.10 7.58
N MET A 137 15.48 -5.22 6.88
CA MET A 137 16.08 -6.44 7.42
C MET A 137 17.52 -6.20 7.92
N VAL A 138 18.37 -5.57 7.11
CA VAL A 138 19.76 -5.26 7.48
C VAL A 138 19.83 -4.33 8.69
N ALA A 139 19.01 -3.28 8.72
CA ALA A 139 18.96 -2.33 9.83
C ALA A 139 18.46 -2.93 11.16
N ASN A 140 17.83 -4.11 11.09
CA ASN A 140 17.39 -4.90 12.24
C ASN A 140 18.29 -6.11 12.53
N GLY A 141 19.49 -6.17 11.92
CA GLY A 141 20.45 -7.24 12.17
C GLY A 141 20.16 -8.54 11.42
N LEU A 142 19.17 -8.56 10.53
CA LEU A 142 18.76 -9.74 9.75
C LEU A 142 19.49 -9.84 8.39
N GLY A 143 20.60 -9.11 8.19
CA GLY A 143 21.34 -9.12 6.93
C GLY A 143 21.94 -10.50 6.56
N GLY A 144 22.24 -11.33 7.55
CA GLY A 144 22.62 -12.73 7.33
C GLY A 144 21.48 -13.59 6.81
N CYS A 145 20.30 -13.46 7.43
CA CYS A 145 19.08 -14.12 6.99
C CYS A 145 18.67 -13.70 5.57
N ALA A 146 18.78 -12.41 5.21
CA ALA A 146 18.52 -11.95 3.85
C ALA A 146 19.42 -12.65 2.81
N LYS A 147 20.70 -12.91 3.13
CA LYS A 147 21.61 -13.70 2.26
C LYS A 147 21.17 -15.16 2.15
N ASP A 148 20.67 -15.73 3.24
CA ASP A 148 20.14 -17.10 3.26
C ASP A 148 18.85 -17.23 2.44
N LEU A 149 17.91 -16.28 2.55
CA LEU A 149 16.70 -16.22 1.71
C LEU A 149 17.04 -16.11 0.23
N LYS A 150 18.02 -15.26 -0.11
CA LYS A 150 18.56 -15.22 -1.48
C LYS A 150 19.09 -16.58 -1.93
N ALA A 151 19.91 -17.25 -1.12
CA ALA A 151 20.47 -18.55 -1.47
C ALA A 151 19.38 -19.62 -1.65
N ILE A 152 18.33 -19.58 -0.82
CA ILE A 152 17.15 -20.43 -0.95
C ILE A 152 16.46 -20.18 -2.30
N ASN A 153 16.17 -18.92 -2.65
CA ASN A 153 15.55 -18.57 -3.94
C ASN A 153 16.41 -19.01 -5.13
N ASP A 154 17.72 -18.75 -5.09
CA ASP A 154 18.66 -19.17 -6.14
C ASP A 154 18.63 -20.70 -6.34
N TYR A 155 18.53 -21.46 -5.24
CA TYR A 155 18.42 -22.92 -5.30
C TYR A 155 17.07 -23.37 -5.86
N ILE A 156 15.96 -22.79 -5.40
CA ILE A 156 14.61 -23.06 -5.92
C ILE A 156 14.58 -22.81 -7.43
N ASP A 157 15.05 -21.64 -7.87
CA ASP A 157 15.12 -21.26 -9.27
C ASP A 157 15.94 -22.26 -10.09
N SER A 158 17.09 -22.71 -9.56
CA SER A 158 17.91 -23.73 -10.23
C SER A 158 17.22 -25.09 -10.39
N GLN A 159 16.28 -25.45 -9.51
CA GLN A 159 15.49 -26.68 -9.66
C GLN A 159 14.34 -26.48 -10.66
N LEU A 160 13.67 -25.32 -10.61
CA LEU A 160 12.61 -24.97 -11.55
C LEU A 160 13.13 -24.89 -13.00
N ASP A 161 14.34 -24.38 -13.20
CA ASP A 161 15.00 -24.28 -14.51
C ASP A 161 15.29 -25.63 -15.18
N LYS A 162 15.53 -26.67 -14.39
CA LYS A 162 15.80 -28.02 -14.88
C LYS A 162 14.58 -28.69 -15.50
N LYS A 163 13.37 -28.20 -15.19
CA LYS A 163 12.07 -28.76 -15.61
C LYS A 163 11.88 -30.23 -15.15
N GLY A 164 10.72 -30.80 -15.46
CA GLY A 164 10.37 -32.19 -15.15
C GLY A 164 10.56 -32.53 -13.67
N GLN A 165 11.15 -33.69 -13.39
CA GLN A 165 11.26 -34.24 -12.03
C GLN A 165 11.89 -33.30 -11.00
N ALA A 166 12.87 -32.47 -11.39
CA ALA A 166 13.50 -31.52 -10.47
C ALA A 166 12.56 -30.38 -10.07
N ALA A 167 11.82 -29.83 -11.04
CA ALA A 167 10.81 -28.80 -10.81
C ALA A 167 9.62 -29.37 -10.00
N ASP A 168 9.19 -30.59 -10.31
CA ASP A 168 8.11 -31.27 -9.59
C ASP A 168 8.51 -31.58 -8.14
N ALA A 169 9.75 -32.02 -7.92
CA ALA A 169 10.27 -32.31 -6.59
C ALA A 169 10.34 -31.06 -5.71
N ILE A 170 10.82 -29.93 -6.24
CA ILE A 170 10.86 -28.69 -5.46
C ILE A 170 9.45 -28.19 -5.17
N LYS A 171 8.50 -28.23 -6.12
CA LYS A 171 7.11 -27.87 -5.84
C LYS A 171 6.47 -28.80 -4.81
N THR A 172 6.70 -30.11 -4.93
CA THR A 172 6.21 -31.11 -3.97
C THR A 172 6.71 -30.86 -2.57
N LEU A 173 7.97 -30.43 -2.41
CA LEU A 173 8.56 -30.11 -1.11
C LEU A 173 7.75 -29.03 -0.37
N PHE A 174 7.28 -28.00 -1.06
CA PHE A 174 6.51 -26.90 -0.46
C PHE A 174 5.01 -27.17 -0.44
N LEU A 175 4.45 -27.66 -1.55
CA LEU A 175 3.02 -27.67 -1.83
C LEU A 175 2.35 -29.05 -1.74
N GLY A 176 3.12 -30.13 -1.67
CA GLY A 176 2.59 -31.49 -1.86
C GLY A 176 2.40 -31.85 -3.33
N LYS A 177 1.94 -33.07 -3.61
CA LYS A 177 1.81 -33.58 -5.00
C LYS A 177 0.72 -32.86 -5.78
N GLU A 178 -0.31 -32.46 -5.06
CA GLU A 178 -1.46 -31.67 -5.48
C GLU A 178 -1.07 -30.27 -5.96
N GLY A 179 0.13 -29.76 -5.67
CA GLY A 179 0.55 -28.42 -6.09
C GLY A 179 1.52 -28.37 -7.27
N ILE A 180 1.90 -29.52 -7.85
CA ILE A 180 2.94 -29.61 -8.90
C ILE A 180 2.53 -28.83 -10.17
N HIS A 181 1.24 -28.77 -10.47
CA HIS A 181 0.70 -28.16 -11.68
C HIS A 181 0.73 -26.63 -11.67
N ASN A 182 0.87 -25.99 -10.50
CA ASN A 182 0.99 -24.54 -10.39
C ASN A 182 2.15 -24.04 -11.24
N SER A 183 2.01 -22.86 -11.86
CA SER A 183 3.11 -22.28 -12.63
C SER A 183 4.27 -21.91 -11.70
N ASN A 184 5.47 -21.74 -12.27
CA ASN A 184 6.63 -21.30 -11.47
C ASN A 184 6.39 -19.92 -10.86
N GLY A 185 5.67 -19.04 -11.58
CA GLY A 185 5.28 -17.73 -11.08
C GLY A 185 4.30 -17.82 -9.91
N ASP A 186 3.23 -18.62 -10.03
CA ASP A 186 2.23 -18.75 -8.96
C ASP A 186 2.83 -19.41 -7.71
N PHE A 187 3.64 -20.46 -7.88
CA PHE A 187 4.35 -21.12 -6.79
C PHE A 187 5.26 -20.13 -6.04
N THR A 188 6.07 -19.35 -6.76
CA THR A 188 7.04 -18.44 -6.14
C THR A 188 6.40 -17.15 -5.62
N ALA A 189 5.23 -16.75 -6.14
CA ALA A 189 4.42 -15.67 -5.59
C ALA A 189 3.91 -16.03 -4.19
N ALA A 190 3.41 -17.27 -4.02
CA ALA A 190 2.98 -17.76 -2.71
C ALA A 190 4.13 -17.85 -1.68
N LEU A 191 5.37 -18.11 -2.12
CA LEU A 191 6.54 -18.03 -1.24
C LEU A 191 6.89 -16.59 -0.83
N GLY A 192 6.57 -15.61 -1.67
CA GLY A 192 6.74 -14.19 -1.36
C GLY A 192 5.90 -13.71 -0.17
N SER A 193 4.84 -14.45 0.20
CA SER A 193 3.97 -14.12 1.33
C SER A 193 4.68 -13.99 2.68
N ILE A 194 5.91 -14.49 2.80
CA ILE A 194 6.76 -14.28 4.00
C ILE A 194 7.05 -12.80 4.29
N TYR A 195 6.87 -11.91 3.31
CA TYR A 195 7.09 -10.46 3.45
C TYR A 195 5.82 -9.67 3.75
N ASN A 196 4.63 -10.29 3.77
CA ASN A 196 3.33 -9.59 3.85
C ASN A 196 3.18 -8.70 5.08
N LEU A 197 3.75 -9.09 6.22
CA LEU A 197 3.68 -8.31 7.46
C LEU A 197 4.64 -7.12 7.47
N PHE A 198 5.63 -7.09 6.58
CA PHE A 198 6.69 -6.09 6.63
C PHE A 198 6.18 -4.66 6.48
N GLN A 199 5.27 -4.45 5.53
CA GLN A 199 4.70 -3.13 5.31
C GLN A 199 4.04 -2.56 6.57
N SER A 200 3.36 -3.40 7.35
CA SER A 200 2.56 -2.97 8.50
C SER A 200 3.31 -3.00 9.83
N TYR A 201 4.33 -3.86 9.97
CA TYR A 201 4.97 -4.15 11.26
C TYR A 201 6.50 -4.22 11.20
N GLY A 202 7.12 -3.99 10.04
CA GLY A 202 8.55 -4.17 9.86
C GLY A 202 8.96 -5.64 9.93
N VAL A 203 10.11 -5.92 10.54
CA VAL A 203 10.59 -7.31 10.62
C VAL A 203 9.80 -8.17 11.61
N ASP A 204 8.97 -7.55 12.46
CA ASP A 204 8.16 -8.21 13.49
C ASP A 204 6.69 -8.32 13.03
N GLY A 205 5.74 -8.45 13.97
CA GLY A 205 4.31 -8.56 13.65
C GLY A 205 3.64 -9.90 13.97
N GLY A 206 4.35 -10.83 14.62
CA GLY A 206 3.78 -12.09 15.10
C GLY A 206 4.58 -13.33 14.70
N GLU A 207 3.96 -14.50 14.75
CA GLU A 207 4.60 -15.80 14.45
C GLU A 207 5.03 -15.93 12.99
N GLU A 208 4.32 -15.25 12.08
CA GLU A 208 4.58 -15.22 10.63
C GLU A 208 5.60 -14.15 10.22
N SER A 209 6.19 -13.45 11.18
CA SER A 209 7.11 -12.34 10.89
C SER A 209 8.49 -12.81 10.40
N LEU A 210 9.19 -11.92 9.70
CA LEU A 210 10.55 -12.16 9.22
C LEU A 210 11.52 -12.46 10.36
N SER A 211 11.40 -11.79 11.50
CA SER A 211 12.21 -12.07 12.70
C SER A 211 12.07 -13.52 13.17
N GLN A 212 10.84 -14.06 13.15
CA GLN A 212 10.58 -15.45 13.55
C GLN A 212 11.10 -16.44 12.50
N LEU A 213 10.89 -16.18 11.22
CA LEU A 213 11.47 -16.98 10.14
C LEU A 213 13.01 -17.00 10.23
N CYS A 214 13.63 -15.83 10.37
CA CYS A 214 15.09 -15.72 10.44
C CYS A 214 15.66 -16.44 11.66
N SER A 215 15.01 -16.32 12.82
CA SER A 215 15.41 -17.06 14.03
C SER A 215 15.23 -18.57 13.87
N TYR A 216 14.20 -19.00 13.13
CA TYR A 216 14.01 -20.41 12.80
C TYR A 216 15.12 -20.94 11.89
N LEU A 217 15.46 -20.21 10.83
CA LEU A 217 16.53 -20.57 9.89
C LEU A 217 17.91 -20.57 10.55
N ASP A 218 18.24 -19.54 11.33
CA ASP A 218 19.51 -19.41 12.04
C ASP A 218 19.35 -18.72 13.40
N LYS A 219 19.32 -19.51 14.47
CA LYS A 219 19.19 -19.01 15.85
C LYS A 219 20.36 -18.15 16.30
N GLU A 220 21.55 -18.33 15.69
CA GLU A 220 22.76 -17.61 16.06
C GLU A 220 22.90 -16.27 15.31
N ALA A 221 21.96 -15.96 14.40
CA ALA A 221 21.96 -14.74 13.60
C ALA A 221 23.32 -14.43 12.93
N SER A 222 23.91 -15.44 12.28
CA SER A 222 25.18 -15.35 11.57
C SER A 222 25.16 -14.18 10.57
N PRO A 223 26.08 -13.20 10.67
CA PRO A 223 26.10 -12.04 9.75
C PRO A 223 26.27 -12.38 8.27
N ASN A 224 26.72 -13.61 7.96
CA ASN A 224 26.95 -14.09 6.61
C ASN A 224 25.95 -15.17 6.16
N GLY A 225 24.92 -15.42 6.97
CA GLY A 225 24.02 -16.55 6.78
C GLY A 225 24.71 -17.88 7.09
N ILE A 226 23.97 -18.98 6.91
CA ILE A 226 24.42 -20.35 7.17
C ILE A 226 24.37 -21.27 5.95
N ALA A 227 23.90 -20.78 4.79
CA ALA A 227 23.80 -21.59 3.56
C ALA A 227 25.11 -22.31 3.20
N ARG A 228 26.28 -21.68 3.40
CA ARG A 228 27.59 -22.30 3.14
C ARG A 228 28.01 -23.34 4.19
N LYS A 229 27.46 -23.25 5.40
CA LYS A 229 27.79 -24.12 6.54
C LYS A 229 27.00 -25.42 6.48
N ILE A 230 25.70 -25.34 6.24
CA ILE A 230 24.80 -26.51 6.22
C ILE A 230 24.47 -26.99 4.80
N GLY A 231 24.75 -26.17 3.79
CA GLY A 231 24.38 -26.46 2.40
C GLY A 231 23.00 -25.90 2.05
N VAL A 232 22.89 -25.32 0.86
CA VAL A 232 21.68 -24.61 0.42
C VAL A 232 20.44 -25.51 0.30
N LYS A 233 20.64 -26.79 -0.03
CA LYS A 233 19.54 -27.76 -0.10
C LYS A 233 18.95 -28.01 1.29
N GLU A 234 19.79 -28.28 2.30
CA GLU A 234 19.35 -28.49 3.69
C GLU A 234 18.68 -27.22 4.23
N LEU A 235 19.25 -26.05 3.93
CA LEU A 235 18.63 -24.77 4.30
C LEU A 235 17.25 -24.57 3.64
N THR A 236 17.07 -24.97 2.39
CA THR A 236 15.79 -24.90 1.67
C THR A 236 14.76 -25.87 2.25
N GLU A 237 15.17 -27.09 2.60
CA GLU A 237 14.31 -28.06 3.30
C GLU A 237 13.90 -27.55 4.68
N LYS A 238 14.81 -26.89 5.39
CA LYS A 238 14.50 -26.18 6.63
C LYS A 238 13.47 -25.08 6.41
N PHE A 239 13.68 -24.20 5.43
CA PHE A 239 12.70 -23.16 5.07
C PHE A 239 11.31 -23.76 4.76
N ALA A 240 11.24 -24.82 3.95
CA ALA A 240 10.00 -25.51 3.63
C ALA A 240 9.29 -26.13 4.84
N ALA A 241 10.03 -26.38 5.94
CA ALA A 241 9.51 -26.92 7.19
C ALA A 241 9.18 -25.85 8.25
N TRP A 242 9.35 -24.56 7.94
CA TRP A 242 8.96 -23.48 8.85
C TRP A 242 7.44 -23.51 9.05
N PRO A 243 6.93 -23.70 10.29
CA PRO A 243 5.50 -24.03 10.49
C PRO A 243 4.50 -23.02 9.90
N PRO A 244 4.70 -21.69 10.01
CA PRO A 244 3.80 -20.71 9.40
C PRO A 244 3.80 -20.69 7.87
N LEU A 245 4.82 -21.25 7.19
CA LEU A 245 4.95 -21.12 5.74
C LEU A 245 3.76 -21.73 4.98
N LEU A 246 3.32 -22.92 5.38
CA LEU A 246 2.20 -23.59 4.71
C LEU A 246 0.89 -22.81 4.92
N TYR A 247 0.70 -22.22 6.10
CA TYR A 247 -0.42 -21.33 6.38
C TYR A 247 -0.40 -20.13 5.43
N LEU A 248 0.74 -19.44 5.31
CA LEU A 248 0.90 -18.29 4.41
C LEU A 248 0.65 -18.64 2.93
N ILE A 249 1.11 -19.81 2.48
CA ILE A 249 0.84 -20.31 1.12
C ILE A 249 -0.66 -20.55 0.91
N ASN A 250 -1.34 -21.17 1.87
CA ASN A 250 -2.78 -21.43 1.76
C ASN A 250 -3.61 -20.13 1.85
N GLN A 251 -3.18 -19.15 2.67
CA GLN A 251 -3.80 -17.82 2.70
C GLN A 251 -3.61 -17.05 1.38
N TRP A 252 -2.50 -17.27 0.66
CA TRP A 252 -2.35 -16.75 -0.70
C TRP A 252 -3.34 -17.41 -1.65
N GLY A 253 -3.38 -18.75 -1.67
CA GLY A 253 -4.28 -19.49 -2.55
C GLY A 253 -5.77 -19.21 -2.29
N SER A 254 -6.17 -18.86 -1.06
CA SER A 254 -7.56 -18.49 -0.77
C SER A 254 -8.01 -17.16 -1.38
N GLN A 255 -7.07 -16.32 -1.83
CA GLN A 255 -7.37 -15.02 -2.46
C GLN A 255 -7.63 -15.15 -3.97
N VAL A 256 -7.34 -16.31 -4.57
CA VAL A 256 -7.38 -16.50 -6.03
C VAL A 256 -8.24 -17.69 -6.43
N GLY A 257 -8.67 -17.71 -7.69
CA GLY A 257 -9.43 -18.81 -8.26
C GLY A 257 -10.76 -19.00 -7.54
N ASN A 258 -10.99 -20.17 -6.97
CA ASN A 258 -12.20 -20.48 -6.21
C ASN A 258 -12.05 -20.24 -4.69
N GLY A 259 -10.85 -19.84 -4.22
CA GLY A 259 -10.59 -19.64 -2.80
C GLY A 259 -10.42 -20.92 -1.96
N ASP A 260 -10.37 -22.09 -2.59
CA ASP A 260 -10.38 -23.40 -1.92
C ASP A 260 -8.99 -23.99 -1.65
N SER A 261 -7.91 -23.20 -1.71
CA SER A 261 -6.55 -23.72 -1.56
C SER A 261 -6.27 -24.28 -0.16
N ASN A 262 -5.87 -25.54 -0.12
CA ASN A 262 -5.56 -26.36 1.05
C ASN A 262 -4.41 -27.33 0.71
N CYS A 263 -3.28 -26.77 0.29
CA CYS A 263 -2.04 -27.51 0.02
C CYS A 263 -1.65 -28.34 1.26
N LYS A 264 -1.21 -29.57 1.01
CA LYS A 264 -0.88 -30.64 1.98
C LYS A 264 -1.99 -31.02 2.95
N GLY A 265 -3.24 -30.63 2.68
CA GLY A 265 -4.38 -30.94 3.54
C GLY A 265 -4.22 -30.36 4.95
N GLN A 266 -3.66 -29.15 5.07
CA GLN A 266 -3.47 -28.48 6.35
C GLN A 266 -4.80 -28.35 7.13
N ASN A 267 -5.89 -28.07 6.42
CA ASN A 267 -7.23 -28.08 6.96
C ASN A 267 -7.92 -29.42 6.64
N ASN A 268 -8.20 -30.20 7.68
CA ASN A 268 -8.86 -31.50 7.56
C ASN A 268 -10.37 -31.41 7.25
N SER A 269 -10.96 -30.21 7.26
CA SER A 269 -12.38 -30.01 7.01
C SER A 269 -12.72 -29.68 5.55
N THR A 270 -11.70 -29.46 4.72
CA THR A 270 -11.85 -29.08 3.30
C THR A 270 -11.10 -30.06 2.40
N GLU A 271 -11.48 -30.12 1.13
CA GLU A 271 -10.78 -30.95 0.14
C GLU A 271 -9.30 -30.55 0.05
N THR A 272 -8.42 -31.50 -0.25
CA THR A 272 -6.99 -31.22 -0.48
C THR A 272 -6.81 -30.80 -1.93
N VAL A 273 -6.88 -29.49 -2.16
CA VAL A 273 -6.66 -28.82 -3.45
C VAL A 273 -5.53 -27.81 -3.26
N CYS A 274 -4.67 -27.59 -4.24
CA CYS A 274 -3.60 -26.60 -4.12
C CYS A 274 -3.54 -25.73 -5.37
N GLU A 275 -4.35 -24.67 -5.38
CA GLU A 275 -4.42 -23.71 -6.48
C GLU A 275 -3.91 -22.35 -6.03
N LEU A 276 -2.81 -21.92 -6.63
CA LEU A 276 -2.13 -20.66 -6.32
C LEU A 276 -2.25 -19.63 -7.44
N GLY A 277 -2.86 -20.02 -8.56
CA GLY A 277 -3.15 -19.17 -9.71
C GLY A 277 -4.65 -18.97 -9.90
N GLY A 278 -5.01 -17.94 -10.65
CA GLY A 278 -6.41 -17.56 -10.91
C GLY A 278 -6.62 -16.06 -10.84
N GLN A 279 -7.88 -15.64 -10.97
CA GLN A 279 -8.33 -14.27 -10.72
C GLN A 279 -8.50 -14.06 -9.21
N PHE A 280 -8.22 -12.87 -8.72
CA PHE A 280 -8.62 -12.44 -7.39
C PHE A 280 -10.14 -12.47 -7.25
N THR A 281 -10.60 -12.86 -6.06
CA THR A 281 -12.03 -13.01 -5.73
C THR A 281 -12.56 -11.87 -4.87
N ASP A 282 -11.68 -11.16 -4.16
CA ASP A 282 -12.03 -10.05 -3.28
C ASP A 282 -12.28 -8.74 -4.08
N PRO A 283 -13.46 -8.10 -3.96
CA PRO A 283 -13.80 -6.91 -4.73
C PRO A 283 -12.84 -5.73 -4.59
N ASP A 284 -12.29 -5.51 -3.40
CA ASP A 284 -11.35 -4.42 -3.13
C ASP A 284 -10.03 -4.68 -3.88
N THR A 285 -9.53 -5.91 -3.79
CA THR A 285 -8.34 -6.38 -4.53
C THR A 285 -8.54 -6.30 -6.04
N ILE A 286 -9.71 -6.68 -6.56
CA ILE A 286 -10.04 -6.56 -7.99
C ILE A 286 -10.03 -5.10 -8.42
N SER A 287 -10.67 -4.21 -7.66
CA SER A 287 -10.76 -2.78 -7.96
C SER A 287 -9.40 -2.09 -7.91
N TRP A 288 -8.57 -2.46 -6.93
CA TRP A 288 -7.19 -1.99 -6.87
C TRP A 288 -6.36 -2.52 -8.04
N THR A 289 -6.54 -3.79 -8.41
CA THR A 289 -5.91 -4.41 -9.58
C THR A 289 -6.24 -3.66 -10.85
N TRP A 290 -7.47 -3.21 -11.03
CA TRP A 290 -7.81 -2.34 -12.15
C TRP A 290 -6.96 -1.06 -12.16
N GLN A 291 -6.99 -0.29 -11.05
CA GLN A 291 -6.32 1.01 -10.96
C GLN A 291 -4.81 0.93 -11.19
N TYR A 292 -4.13 -0.07 -10.61
CA TYR A 292 -2.69 -0.20 -10.76
C TYR A 292 -2.30 -0.76 -12.14
N CYS A 293 -3.19 -1.52 -12.78
CA CYS A 293 -2.99 -2.02 -14.14
C CYS A 293 -3.29 -0.98 -15.23
N THR A 294 -4.08 0.06 -14.93
CA THR A 294 -4.40 1.14 -15.87
C THR A 294 -3.54 2.38 -15.67
N GLU A 295 -3.50 2.93 -14.45
CA GLU A 295 -2.92 4.26 -14.17
C GLU A 295 -1.55 4.13 -13.48
N TRP A 296 -1.52 3.52 -12.29
CA TRP A 296 -0.41 3.76 -11.36
C TRP A 296 0.88 3.01 -11.66
N GLY A 297 0.81 1.82 -12.26
CA GLY A 297 1.93 0.88 -12.14
C GLY A 297 1.97 0.31 -10.72
N TYR A 298 3.14 0.14 -10.12
CA TYR A 298 3.36 -0.52 -8.82
C TYR A 298 3.50 -2.03 -8.90
N LEU A 299 4.00 -2.55 -10.02
CA LEU A 299 4.30 -3.96 -10.16
C LEU A 299 5.55 -4.30 -9.32
N GLN A 300 5.33 -5.05 -8.25
CA GLN A 300 6.34 -5.45 -7.27
C GLN A 300 7.03 -6.74 -7.72
N ALA A 301 8.03 -6.59 -8.59
CA ALA A 301 8.87 -7.70 -9.05
C ALA A 301 10.14 -7.86 -8.20
N ASP A 302 10.90 -8.94 -8.43
CA ASP A 302 12.18 -9.19 -7.77
C ASP A 302 13.19 -8.04 -7.93
N ASN A 303 13.86 -7.65 -6.84
CA ASN A 303 14.95 -6.68 -6.83
C ASN A 303 16.26 -7.31 -7.32
N VAL A 304 16.21 -7.88 -8.54
CA VAL A 304 17.28 -8.64 -9.19
C VAL A 304 18.66 -8.05 -8.89
N GLY A 305 19.53 -8.87 -8.31
CA GLY A 305 20.87 -8.45 -7.94
C GLY A 305 21.39 -9.12 -6.67
N PRO A 306 22.42 -8.56 -6.03
CA PRO A 306 23.01 -9.13 -4.83
C PRO A 306 22.06 -9.13 -3.62
N HIS A 307 21.01 -8.30 -3.65
CA HIS A 307 20.02 -8.15 -2.58
C HIS A 307 18.67 -8.80 -2.91
N SER A 308 18.57 -9.55 -4.02
CA SER A 308 17.33 -10.20 -4.45
C SER A 308 16.68 -11.00 -3.32
N LEU A 309 15.42 -10.66 -3.02
CA LEU A 309 14.61 -11.25 -1.97
C LEU A 309 13.52 -12.19 -2.49
N LEU A 310 13.27 -12.18 -3.80
CA LEU A 310 12.30 -13.04 -4.46
C LEU A 310 12.97 -14.00 -5.45
N SER A 311 12.19 -14.97 -5.91
CA SER A 311 12.57 -15.78 -7.07
C SER A 311 12.61 -14.93 -8.34
N LYS A 312 13.50 -15.28 -9.28
CA LYS A 312 13.53 -14.64 -10.61
C LYS A 312 12.23 -14.83 -11.43
N TYR A 313 11.38 -15.79 -11.04
CA TYR A 313 10.07 -16.01 -11.66
C TYR A 313 9.04 -14.95 -11.23
N GLN A 314 9.34 -14.14 -10.21
CA GLN A 314 8.62 -12.91 -9.88
C GLN A 314 9.12 -11.75 -10.74
N SER A 315 9.08 -11.93 -12.07
CA SER A 315 9.55 -10.93 -13.02
C SER A 315 8.50 -9.84 -13.25
N LEU A 316 8.91 -8.72 -13.86
CA LEU A 316 7.98 -7.65 -14.22
C LEU A 316 6.91 -8.16 -15.21
N GLU A 317 7.29 -9.06 -16.12
CA GLU A 317 6.38 -9.68 -17.07
C GLU A 317 5.35 -10.58 -16.36
N TYR A 318 5.77 -11.33 -15.34
CA TYR A 318 4.83 -12.11 -14.52
C TYR A 318 3.84 -11.19 -13.81
N GLN A 319 4.32 -10.13 -13.15
CA GLN A 319 3.44 -9.15 -12.48
C GLN A 319 2.46 -8.49 -13.46
N GLN A 320 2.93 -8.09 -14.64
CA GLN A 320 2.08 -7.55 -15.71
C GLN A 320 1.04 -8.58 -16.19
N SER A 321 1.40 -9.87 -16.22
CA SER A 321 0.48 -10.93 -16.65
C SER A 321 -0.71 -11.10 -15.70
N LEU A 322 -0.57 -10.72 -14.42
CA LEU A 322 -1.66 -10.75 -13.44
C LEU A 322 -2.79 -9.79 -13.84
N CYS A 323 -2.47 -8.64 -14.43
CA CYS A 323 -3.47 -7.71 -14.97
C CYS A 323 -4.37 -8.35 -16.03
N TYR A 324 -3.75 -9.03 -17.01
CA TYR A 324 -4.50 -9.68 -18.10
C TYR A 324 -5.24 -10.92 -17.63
N ARG A 325 -4.65 -11.63 -16.66
CA ARG A 325 -5.31 -12.76 -15.99
C ARG A 325 -6.55 -12.28 -15.25
N GLN A 326 -6.47 -11.15 -14.54
CA GLN A 326 -7.59 -10.58 -13.78
C GLN A 326 -8.72 -10.10 -14.69
N PHE A 327 -8.40 -9.49 -15.83
CA PHE A 327 -9.38 -8.92 -16.76
C PHE A 327 -9.27 -9.54 -18.16
N PRO A 328 -9.71 -10.79 -18.36
CA PRO A 328 -9.67 -11.46 -19.66
C PRO A 328 -10.40 -10.65 -20.74
N GLY A 329 -9.79 -10.52 -21.92
CA GLY A 329 -10.38 -9.79 -23.05
C GLY A 329 -10.26 -8.27 -22.98
N ALA A 330 -9.83 -7.69 -21.84
CA ALA A 330 -9.77 -6.24 -21.67
C ALA A 330 -8.66 -5.59 -22.50
N LYS A 331 -7.51 -6.28 -22.67
CA LYS A 331 -6.41 -5.82 -23.53
C LYS A 331 -6.86 -5.77 -24.99
N GLU A 332 -7.46 -6.85 -25.48
CA GLU A 332 -7.92 -6.99 -26.87
C GLU A 332 -9.03 -5.98 -27.20
N SER A 333 -9.86 -5.66 -26.21
CA SER A 333 -10.95 -4.68 -26.33
C SER A 333 -10.48 -3.22 -26.18
N GLY A 334 -9.20 -2.99 -25.88
CA GLY A 334 -8.63 -1.66 -25.65
C GLY A 334 -9.10 -0.99 -24.34
N LEU A 335 -9.66 -1.76 -23.41
CA LEU A 335 -10.08 -1.27 -22.08
C LEU A 335 -8.91 -1.23 -21.08
N LEU A 336 -7.93 -2.12 -21.27
CA LEU A 336 -6.72 -2.18 -20.45
C LEU A 336 -5.50 -1.91 -21.35
N PRO A 337 -4.60 -0.99 -20.96
CA PRO A 337 -3.42 -0.68 -21.76
C PRO A 337 -2.43 -1.86 -21.78
N GLU A 338 -1.45 -1.82 -22.68
CA GLU A 338 -0.39 -2.83 -22.72
C GLU A 338 0.49 -2.76 -21.47
N HIS A 339 0.77 -1.57 -20.97
CA HIS A 339 1.40 -1.34 -19.67
C HIS A 339 0.66 -0.20 -18.97
N PRO A 340 0.66 -0.15 -17.62
CA PRO A 340 0.07 0.97 -16.91
C PRO A 340 0.64 2.31 -17.38
N GLU A 341 -0.22 3.29 -17.57
CA GLU A 341 0.06 4.61 -18.15
C GLU A 341 0.71 5.56 -17.14
N ALA A 342 1.76 5.09 -16.47
CA ALA A 342 2.37 5.77 -15.33
C ALA A 342 2.94 7.16 -15.69
N ASN A 343 3.42 7.35 -16.92
CA ASN A 343 3.95 8.65 -17.35
C ASN A 343 2.83 9.68 -17.49
N GLU A 344 1.71 9.29 -18.09
CA GLU A 344 0.50 10.09 -18.24
C GLU A 344 -0.07 10.42 -16.86
N THR A 345 -0.19 9.42 -15.97
CA THR A 345 -0.63 9.62 -14.58
C THR A 345 0.27 10.61 -13.83
N ASN A 346 1.60 10.52 -13.98
CA ASN A 346 2.52 11.49 -13.36
C ASN A 346 2.43 12.89 -13.97
N ALA A 347 2.18 12.99 -15.28
CA ALA A 347 1.99 14.28 -15.94
C ALA A 347 0.72 14.99 -15.45
N GLU A 348 -0.34 14.25 -15.15
CA GLU A 348 -1.60 14.77 -14.61
C GLU A 348 -1.49 15.13 -13.12
N THR A 349 -0.88 14.25 -12.32
CA THR A 349 -0.85 14.39 -10.85
C THR A 349 0.35 15.19 -10.33
N GLY A 350 1.38 15.39 -11.16
CA GLY A 350 2.65 16.01 -10.79
C GLY A 350 3.67 15.07 -10.14
N GLY A 351 3.31 13.80 -9.85
CA GLY A 351 4.20 12.80 -9.26
C GLY A 351 4.98 13.33 -8.05
N TRP A 352 6.27 13.02 -7.95
CA TRP A 352 7.16 13.52 -6.89
C TRP A 352 7.24 15.05 -6.80
N THR A 353 6.91 15.78 -7.87
CA THR A 353 7.06 17.24 -7.94
C THR A 353 5.86 18.00 -7.41
N ILE A 354 4.76 17.32 -7.07
CA ILE A 354 3.56 17.97 -6.53
C ILE A 354 3.88 18.77 -5.24
N ARG A 355 3.44 20.03 -5.16
CA ARG A 355 3.67 20.94 -4.01
C ARG A 355 2.39 21.68 -3.57
N PRO A 356 1.31 20.96 -3.22
CA PRO A 356 0.07 21.61 -2.83
C PRO A 356 0.26 22.39 -1.53
N SER A 357 -0.32 23.59 -1.46
CA SER A 357 -0.34 24.37 -0.23
C SER A 357 -1.15 23.66 0.86
N ASN A 358 -0.83 23.92 2.13
CA ASN A 358 -1.50 23.35 3.30
C ASN A 358 -1.49 21.80 3.36
N VAL A 359 -0.47 21.15 2.78
CA VAL A 359 -0.27 19.70 2.88
C VAL A 359 0.95 19.38 3.73
N PHE A 360 0.79 18.45 4.66
CA PHE A 360 1.89 17.88 5.43
C PHE A 360 2.15 16.43 4.98
N TRP A 361 3.41 16.13 4.68
CA TRP A 361 3.85 14.83 4.18
C TRP A 361 4.57 14.05 5.27
N SER A 362 4.20 12.80 5.50
CA SER A 362 4.98 11.87 6.34
C SER A 362 5.23 10.55 5.62
N ALA A 363 6.25 9.82 6.05
CA ALA A 363 6.50 8.44 5.61
C ALA A 363 7.40 7.75 6.64
N GLY A 364 7.26 6.42 6.78
CA GLY A 364 8.20 5.62 7.55
C GLY A 364 9.58 5.57 6.90
N GLU A 365 10.65 5.52 7.70
CA GLU A 365 12.02 5.41 7.19
C GLU A 365 12.21 4.17 6.30
N PHE A 366 11.66 3.03 6.72
CA PHE A 366 11.75 1.72 6.05
C PHE A 366 10.47 1.33 5.31
N ASP A 367 9.49 2.23 5.23
CA ASP A 367 8.30 2.03 4.41
C ASP A 367 8.71 1.78 2.94
N PRO A 368 8.37 0.61 2.36
CA PRO A 368 8.67 0.32 0.96
C PRO A 368 8.11 1.36 -0.01
N TRP A 369 6.96 1.96 0.33
CA TRP A 369 6.27 2.97 -0.48
C TRP A 369 6.89 4.35 -0.37
N ARG A 370 7.70 4.64 0.66
CA ARG A 370 8.40 5.93 0.81
C ARG A 370 9.15 6.33 -0.46
N THR A 371 9.68 5.34 -1.16
CA THR A 371 10.44 5.50 -2.42
C THR A 371 9.66 6.17 -3.54
N LEU A 372 8.32 6.10 -3.51
CA LEU A 372 7.40 6.73 -4.46
C LEU A 372 6.65 7.93 -3.87
N THR A 373 6.93 8.30 -2.62
CA THR A 373 6.44 9.55 -2.00
C THR A 373 7.37 10.73 -2.34
N PRO A 374 6.96 11.99 -2.16
CA PRO A 374 7.87 13.13 -2.28
C PRO A 374 9.01 13.13 -1.23
N LEU A 375 8.93 12.27 -0.21
CA LEU A 375 9.97 12.04 0.81
C LEU A 375 11.02 10.99 0.37
N SER A 376 10.95 10.53 -0.88
CA SER A 376 11.92 9.59 -1.45
C SER A 376 13.34 10.15 -1.41
N ASN A 377 14.29 9.28 -1.09
CA ASN A 377 15.72 9.56 -1.16
C ASN A 377 16.43 8.73 -2.24
N GLU A 378 15.68 8.02 -3.08
CA GLU A 378 16.24 7.12 -4.09
C GLU A 378 17.02 7.88 -5.18
N THR A 379 18.00 7.23 -5.79
CA THR A 379 18.86 7.80 -6.85
C THR A 379 18.08 8.30 -8.06
N PHE A 380 16.93 7.71 -8.34
CA PHE A 380 16.05 8.03 -9.46
C PHE A 380 14.92 9.02 -9.10
N ALA A 381 14.80 9.44 -7.84
CA ALA A 381 13.86 10.49 -7.42
C ALA A 381 14.49 11.90 -7.50
N PRO A 382 13.69 12.99 -7.51
CA PRO A 382 14.18 14.36 -7.59
C PRO A 382 15.28 14.68 -6.56
N LYS A 383 16.36 15.32 -7.03
CA LYS A 383 17.53 15.65 -6.21
C LYS A 383 17.41 17.02 -5.58
N GLY A 384 18.01 17.18 -4.40
CA GLY A 384 18.09 18.46 -3.71
C GLY A 384 16.82 18.87 -2.97
N VAL A 385 15.80 17.99 -2.88
CA VAL A 385 14.60 18.25 -2.07
C VAL A 385 14.97 18.19 -0.59
N GLN A 386 14.78 19.31 0.11
CA GLN A 386 15.01 19.45 1.54
C GLN A 386 13.70 19.25 2.29
N ILE A 387 13.68 18.24 3.17
CA ILE A 387 12.56 18.02 4.09
C ILE A 387 12.65 19.06 5.20
N SER A 388 11.61 19.89 5.31
CA SER A 388 11.51 20.99 6.26
C SER A 388 10.36 20.75 7.22
N THR A 389 10.59 21.00 8.51
CA THR A 389 9.54 21.03 9.53
C THR A 389 9.04 22.45 9.81
N ASN A 390 9.54 23.45 9.07
CA ASN A 390 9.05 24.83 9.16
C ASN A 390 7.67 24.91 8.51
N ILE A 391 6.65 25.18 9.31
CA ILE A 391 5.26 25.25 8.86
C ILE A 391 5.10 26.42 7.86
N PRO A 392 4.71 26.16 6.59
CA PRO A 392 4.43 27.19 5.61
C PRO A 392 3.35 28.19 6.06
N LYS A 393 3.27 29.34 5.38
CA LYS A 393 2.11 30.23 5.54
C LYS A 393 0.88 29.55 4.94
N CYS A 394 -0.31 29.87 5.45
CA CYS A 394 -1.55 29.35 4.89
C CYS A 394 -1.68 29.73 3.40
N GLY A 395 -2.10 28.78 2.58
CA GLY A 395 -2.35 28.96 1.15
C GLY A 395 -1.08 29.17 0.32
N VAL A 396 0.11 29.02 0.92
CA VAL A 396 1.39 29.24 0.24
C VAL A 396 2.08 27.91 0.02
N GLU A 397 2.34 27.61 -1.25
CA GLU A 397 3.16 26.47 -1.68
C GLU A 397 4.62 26.65 -1.26
N THR A 398 5.32 25.53 -1.05
CA THR A 398 6.76 25.57 -0.82
C THR A 398 7.51 25.67 -2.15
N PRO A 399 8.74 26.20 -2.16
CA PRO A 399 9.63 26.05 -3.32
C PRO A 399 9.78 24.58 -3.73
N GLU A 400 10.03 24.30 -5.01
CA GLU A 400 10.14 22.94 -5.55
C GLU A 400 11.14 22.05 -4.77
N ASN A 401 12.23 22.65 -4.30
CA ASN A 401 13.29 21.98 -3.55
C ASN A 401 13.05 21.93 -2.03
N VAL A 402 11.86 22.30 -1.54
CA VAL A 402 11.50 22.23 -0.13
C VAL A 402 10.19 21.47 0.00
N LEU A 403 10.15 20.49 0.91
CA LEU A 403 8.95 19.72 1.22
C LEU A 403 8.61 19.89 2.70
N PHE A 404 7.41 20.36 3.01
CA PHE A 404 6.94 20.41 4.39
C PHE A 404 6.53 19.00 4.85
N GLY A 405 7.40 18.35 5.63
CA GLY A 405 7.19 16.94 5.97
C GLY A 405 8.13 16.38 7.02
N TYR A 406 7.97 15.09 7.30
CA TYR A 406 8.76 14.37 8.29
C TYR A 406 8.89 12.88 7.94
N VAL A 407 10.12 12.36 7.91
CA VAL A 407 10.37 10.92 7.86
C VAL A 407 10.43 10.39 9.28
N ILE A 408 9.59 9.40 9.58
CA ILE A 408 9.49 8.78 10.90
C ILE A 408 10.62 7.74 11.04
N PRO A 409 11.57 7.92 11.98
CA PRO A 409 12.70 7.00 12.13
C PRO A 409 12.22 5.59 12.47
N ARG A 410 12.85 4.58 11.87
CA ARG A 410 12.62 3.14 12.11
C ARG A 410 11.15 2.69 12.00
N ALA A 411 10.37 3.41 11.20
CA ALA A 411 8.96 3.11 10.98
C ALA A 411 8.72 2.58 9.57
N GLU A 412 7.62 1.86 9.44
CA GLU A 412 7.11 1.33 8.19
C GLU A 412 5.87 2.12 7.75
N HIS A 413 4.98 1.48 7.01
CA HIS A 413 3.93 2.16 6.26
C HIS A 413 2.86 2.74 7.19
N CYS A 414 2.58 4.04 7.04
CA CYS A 414 1.51 4.74 7.76
C CYS A 414 1.57 4.65 9.30
N PHE A 415 2.76 4.55 9.90
CA PHE A 415 2.94 4.51 11.36
C PHE A 415 2.41 5.75 12.11
N ASP A 416 2.03 6.80 11.39
CA ASP A 416 1.22 7.90 11.92
C ASP A 416 -0.08 7.43 12.59
N TYR A 417 -0.68 6.33 12.13
CA TYR A 417 -1.87 5.73 12.74
C TYR A 417 -1.57 4.92 14.01
N ASP A 418 -0.34 4.43 14.16
CA ASP A 418 0.05 3.74 15.39
C ASP A 418 0.28 4.77 16.52
N LEU A 419 -0.71 4.86 17.41
CA LEU A 419 -0.66 5.73 18.58
C LEU A 419 0.29 5.21 19.68
N SER A 420 0.70 3.94 19.61
CA SER A 420 1.68 3.35 20.52
C SER A 420 3.12 3.65 20.07
N TYR A 421 3.34 3.85 18.77
CA TYR A 421 4.66 4.13 18.21
C TYR A 421 5.12 5.57 18.47
N LYS A 422 5.99 5.75 19.47
CA LYS A 422 6.43 7.08 19.96
C LYS A 422 7.12 7.97 18.92
N PRO A 423 7.99 7.47 18.03
CA PRO A 423 8.59 8.35 17.02
C PRO A 423 7.58 9.04 16.10
N ALA A 424 6.38 8.47 15.92
CA ALA A 424 5.30 9.07 15.14
C ALA A 424 4.59 10.24 15.86
N ASP A 425 4.73 10.39 17.19
CA ASP A 425 4.16 11.52 17.95
C ASP A 425 4.61 12.88 17.37
N LYS A 426 5.86 12.96 16.89
CA LYS A 426 6.40 14.18 16.29
C LYS A 426 5.67 14.54 14.99
N SER A 427 5.36 13.55 14.16
CA SER A 427 4.62 13.72 12.90
C SER A 427 3.23 14.30 13.16
N ARG A 428 2.44 13.62 14.01
CA ARG A 428 1.10 14.05 14.44
C ARG A 428 1.12 15.46 15.05
N LYS A 429 2.13 15.76 15.88
CA LYS A 429 2.29 17.08 16.50
C LYS A 429 2.59 18.18 15.47
N LEU A 430 3.43 17.91 14.47
CA LEU A 430 3.73 18.87 13.41
C LEU A 430 2.48 19.22 12.61
N PHE A 431 1.67 18.24 12.22
CA PHE A 431 0.41 18.50 11.53
C PHE A 431 -0.58 19.27 12.40
N SER A 432 -0.74 18.88 13.68
CA SER A 432 -1.61 19.60 14.62
C SER A 432 -1.21 21.08 14.77
N LEU A 433 0.10 21.36 14.86
CA LEU A 433 0.62 22.73 14.89
C LEU A 433 0.38 23.46 13.57
N ALA A 434 0.51 22.78 12.44
CA ALA A 434 0.23 23.34 11.13
C ALA A 434 -1.24 23.76 10.99
N LEU A 435 -2.18 22.87 11.37
CA LEU A 435 -3.61 23.19 11.40
C LEU A 435 -3.92 24.39 12.29
N LYS A 436 -3.32 24.47 13.49
CA LYS A 436 -3.49 25.63 14.38
C LYS A 436 -3.01 26.94 13.75
N LYS A 437 -1.96 26.87 12.93
CA LYS A 437 -1.44 28.03 12.18
C LYS A 437 -2.29 28.38 10.96
N TRP A 438 -2.85 27.40 10.28
CA TRP A 438 -3.61 27.62 9.04
C TRP A 438 -5.07 27.98 9.30
N LEU A 439 -5.80 27.30 10.19
CA LEU A 439 -7.24 27.55 10.42
C LEU A 439 -7.66 29.02 10.65
N PRO A 440 -6.84 29.92 11.22
CA PRO A 440 -7.16 31.34 11.28
C PRO A 440 -7.33 32.03 9.91
N CYS A 441 -6.60 31.63 8.85
CA CYS A 441 -6.75 32.25 7.52
C CYS A 441 -8.13 31.94 6.91
N TRP A 442 -8.57 30.68 6.98
CA TRP A 442 -9.87 30.26 6.46
C TRP A 442 -10.99 31.06 7.12
N ARG A 443 -10.90 31.26 8.44
CA ARG A 443 -11.85 32.10 9.19
C ARG A 443 -11.88 33.53 8.71
N SER A 444 -10.74 34.14 8.38
CA SER A 444 -10.70 35.53 7.93
C SER A 444 -11.39 35.73 6.57
N GLU A 445 -11.38 34.70 5.73
CA GLU A 445 -12.00 34.70 4.41
C GLU A 445 -13.50 34.36 4.46
N HIS A 446 -13.94 33.57 5.46
CA HIS A 446 -15.28 32.99 5.54
C HIS A 446 -16.15 33.52 6.70
N ALA A 447 -15.60 34.31 7.63
CA ALA A 447 -16.40 34.90 8.71
C ALA A 447 -17.21 36.11 8.21
N PRO A 448 -18.49 36.24 8.61
CA PRO A 448 -19.19 37.52 8.54
C PRO A 448 -18.39 38.54 9.34
N LYS A 449 -18.11 39.73 8.75
CA LYS A 449 -17.39 40.81 9.43
C LYS A 449 -17.96 41.03 10.84
N GLY A 450 -17.18 40.74 11.89
CA GLY A 450 -17.54 41.06 13.28
C GLY A 450 -17.84 39.89 14.23
N VAL A 451 -17.79 38.62 13.80
CA VAL A 451 -18.01 37.48 14.73
C VAL A 451 -16.70 36.74 15.04
N GLN A 452 -16.10 37.04 16.20
CA GLN A 452 -14.98 36.23 16.73
C GLN A 452 -15.52 34.93 17.35
N ARG A 453 -15.47 33.81 16.61
CA ARG A 453 -15.60 32.48 17.22
C ARG A 453 -14.24 32.04 17.76
N LYS A 454 -14.10 31.95 19.08
CA LYS A 454 -12.90 31.40 19.73
C LYS A 454 -12.87 29.89 19.55
N TRP A 455 -11.78 29.40 18.96
CA TRP A 455 -11.41 27.99 18.93
C TRP A 455 -10.14 27.82 19.76
N MET A 456 -10.17 26.84 20.66
CA MET A 456 -9.17 26.37 21.65
C MET A 456 -9.63 26.62 23.08
#